data_AF-A0A6I3N8H1-F1
#
_entry.id   AF-A0A6I3N8H1-F1
#
_cell.length_a   1.000
_cell.length_b   1.000
_cell.length_c   1.000
_cell.angle_alpha   90.00
_cell.angle_beta   90.00
_cell.angle_gamma   90.00
#
_symmetry.space_group_name_H-M   'P 1'
#
loop_
_entity.id
_entity.type
_entity.pdbx_description
1 polymer ?
#
loop_
_entity_poly.entity_id
_entity_poly.type
_entity_poly.pdbx_seq_one_letter_code
_entity_poly.pdbx_strand_id
1 'polypeptide(L)' 'GILKQEFLLEEYQVDIQTMQLLVKDAVRIYNTQRPHYSCHMRTPEQMHEQKEIEIRSYKNKDRCRASPTSIS' A
#
# COMPACT_ATOMS: atom_id res chain seq x y z
N GLY A 1 4.56 12.36 -3.49
CA GLY A 1 4.40 10.91 -3.69
C GLY A 1 4.74 10.23 -2.38
N ILE A 2 4.10 9.10 -2.06
CA ILE A 2 4.12 8.50 -0.72
C ILE A 2 5.54 8.30 -0.16
N LEU A 3 6.50 7.86 -0.97
CA LEU A 3 7.90 7.68 -0.55
C LEU A 3 8.58 8.98 -0.11
N LYS A 4 8.28 10.09 -0.80
CA LYS A 4 8.86 11.39 -0.47
C LYS A 4 8.49 11.81 0.96
N GLN A 5 7.24 11.53 1.35
CA GLN A 5 6.68 11.89 2.64
C GLN A 5 7.04 10.88 3.72
N GLU A 6 6.93 9.57 3.44
CA GLU A 6 7.26 8.51 4.40
C GLU A 6 8.72 8.53 4.84
N PHE A 7 9.63 8.87 3.93
CA PHE A 7 11.07 8.96 4.22
C PHE A 7 11.54 10.41 4.40
N LEU A 8 10.63 11.39 4.48
CA LEU A 8 10.93 12.81 4.70
C LEU A 8 11.99 13.37 3.74
N LEU A 9 12.03 12.89 2.49
CA LEU A 9 13.07 13.23 1.51
C LEU A 9 13.14 14.72 1.18
N GLU A 10 12.06 15.45 1.43
CA GLU A 10 12.00 16.91 1.24
C GLU A 10 12.70 17.73 2.31
N GLU A 11 12.93 17.16 3.49
CA GLU A 11 13.60 17.84 4.60
C GLU A 11 15.13 17.75 4.50
N TYR A 12 15.65 16.79 3.72
CA TYR A 12 17.09 16.61 3.54
C TYR A 12 17.66 17.59 2.54
N GLN A 13 18.49 18.53 3.03
CA GLN A 13 19.31 19.41 2.20
C GLN A 13 20.68 18.78 1.95
N VAL A 14 20.74 17.86 1.00
CA VAL A 14 21.97 17.16 0.59
C VAL A 14 22.24 17.39 -0.89
N ASP A 15 23.47 17.11 -1.33
CA ASP A 15 23.82 17.17 -2.74
C ASP A 15 23.06 16.09 -3.56
N ILE A 16 23.09 16.25 -4.89
CA ILE A 16 22.33 15.38 -5.79
C ILE A 16 22.79 13.91 -5.75
N GLN A 17 24.09 13.65 -5.53
CA GLN A 17 24.60 12.28 -5.48
C GLN A 17 24.10 11.59 -4.22
N THR A 18 24.14 12.28 -3.08
CA THR A 18 23.59 11.76 -1.82
C THR A 18 22.07 11.56 -1.92
N MET A 19 21.33 12.51 -2.50
CA MET A 19 19.88 12.37 -2.69
C MET A 19 19.52 11.16 -3.56
N GLN A 20 20.31 10.87 -4.61
CA GLN A 20 20.10 9.68 -5.43
C GLN A 20 20.26 8.37 -4.63
N LEU A 21 21.23 8.30 -3.73
CA LEU A 21 21.43 7.14 -2.85
C LEU A 21 20.25 6.99 -1.87
N LEU A 22 19.80 8.08 -1.26
CA LEU A 22 18.64 8.08 -0.36
C LEU A 22 17.37 7.59 -1.06
N VAL A 23 17.11 8.09 -2.28
CA VAL A 23 15.97 7.64 -3.09
C VAL A 23 16.09 6.15 -3.43
N LYS A 24 17.28 5.69 -3.82
CA LYS A 24 17.53 4.27 -4.11
C LYS A 24 17.22 3.39 -2.89
N ASP A 25 17.64 3.81 -1.70
CA ASP A 25 17.35 3.08 -0.47
C ASP A 25 15.87 3.13 -0.08
N ALA A 26 15.21 4.28 -0.21
CA ALA A 26 13.77 4.39 0.04
C ALA A 26 12.96 3.45 -0.86
N VAL A 27 13.29 3.39 -2.16
CA VAL A 27 12.65 2.46 -3.11
C VAL A 27 12.92 1.01 -2.74
N ARG A 28 14.17 0.67 -2.40
CA ARG A 28 14.54 -0.68 -1.97
C ARG A 28 13.77 -1.10 -0.72
N ILE A 29 13.73 -0.25 0.31
CA ILE A 29 13.01 -0.51 1.56
C ILE A 29 11.52 -0.69 1.29
N TYR A 30 10.93 0.17 0.46
CA TYR A 30 9.52 0.03 0.08
C TYR A 30 9.22 -1.32 -0.56
N ASN A 31 10.02 -1.73 -1.55
CA ASN A 31 9.77 -2.98 -2.28
C ASN A 31 10.00 -4.23 -1.43
N THR A 32 11.00 -4.20 -0.54
CA THR A 32 11.49 -5.38 0.19
C THR A 32 10.93 -5.50 1.61
N GLN A 33 10.49 -4.40 2.22
CA GLN A 33 10.13 -4.37 3.64
C GLN A 33 8.74 -3.82 3.93
N ARG A 34 8.04 -3.15 3.01
CA ARG A 34 6.72 -2.57 3.28
C ARG A 34 5.62 -3.64 3.22
N PRO A 35 5.03 -4.07 4.33
CA PRO A 35 3.93 -5.02 4.28
C PRO A 35 2.64 -4.29 3.89
N HIS A 36 1.88 -4.86 2.95
CA HIS A 36 0.59 -4.31 2.56
C HIS A 36 -0.57 -5.13 3.15
N TYR A 37 -1.42 -4.50 3.95
CA TYR A 37 -2.52 -5.18 4.65
C TYR A 37 -3.56 -5.82 3.70
N SER A 38 -3.86 -5.17 2.58
CA SER A 38 -4.71 -5.73 1.53
C SER A 38 -4.10 -6.94 0.83
N CYS A 39 -2.77 -7.06 0.94
CA CYS A 39 -1.96 -8.11 0.33
C CYS A 39 -1.50 -9.13 1.40
N HIS A 40 -2.29 -9.33 2.46
CA HIS A 40 -1.97 -10.26 3.56
C HIS A 40 -0.60 -10.02 4.19
N MET A 41 -0.21 -8.76 4.33
CA MET A 41 1.08 -8.32 4.88
C MET A 41 2.30 -8.75 4.05
N ARG A 42 2.11 -9.16 2.80
CA ARG A 42 3.21 -9.38 1.85
C ARG A 42 3.79 -8.07 1.36
N THR A 43 5.08 -8.10 1.02
CA THR A 43 5.80 -6.98 0.43
C THR A 43 5.57 -6.90 -1.08
N PRO A 44 5.80 -5.75 -1.72
CA PRO A 44 5.67 -5.64 -3.18
C PRO A 44 6.47 -6.69 -3.94
N GLU A 45 7.71 -6.96 -3.52
CA GLU A 45 8.55 -7.99 -4.14
C GLU A 45 7.95 -9.39 -4.03
N GLN A 46 7.51 -9.79 -2.82
CA GLN A 46 6.81 -11.07 -2.62
C GLN A 46 5.53 -11.17 -3.45
N MET A 47 4.81 -10.06 -3.62
CA MET A 47 3.60 -10.02 -4.43
C MET A 47 3.87 -10.16 -5.93
N HIS A 48 5.03 -9.70 -6.42
CA HIS A 48 5.42 -9.89 -7.82
C HIS A 48 5.82 -11.34 -8.14
N GLU A 49 6.31 -12.09 -7.16
CA GLU A 49 6.72 -13.49 -7.34
C GLU A 49 5.55 -14.48 -7.32
N GLN A 50 4.40 -14.09 -6.75
CA GLN A 50 3.26 -15.00 -6.65
C GLN A 50 2.56 -15.22 -8.00
N LYS A 51 2.00 -16.41 -8.22
CA LYS A 51 1.24 -16.76 -9.42
C LYS A 51 -0.27 -16.62 -9.25
N GLU A 52 -0.74 -16.73 -8.02
CA GLU A 52 -2.15 -16.68 -7.65
C GLU A 52 -2.36 -15.60 -6.59
N ILE A 53 -3.44 -14.82 -6.72
CA ILE A 53 -3.72 -13.67 -5.85
C ILE A 53 -5.06 -13.90 -5.16
N GLU A 54 -5.02 -14.03 -3.84
CA GLU A 54 -6.22 -14.01 -3.00
C GLU A 54 -6.56 -12.57 -2.60
N ILE A 55 -7.63 -12.03 -3.18
CA ILE A 55 -8.10 -10.69 -2.85
C ILE A 55 -8.77 -10.70 -1.49
N ARG A 56 -8.32 -9.81 -0.60
CA ARG A 56 -8.94 -9.63 0.69
C ARG A 56 -10.33 -9.02 0.54
N SER A 57 -11.36 -9.71 1.04
CA SER A 57 -12.71 -9.18 1.14
C SER A 57 -12.86 -8.32 2.40
N TYR A 58 -13.63 -7.24 2.28
CA TYR A 58 -13.96 -6.35 3.38
C TYR A 58 -15.47 -6.36 3.55
N LYS A 59 -15.95 -6.27 4.79
CA LYS A 59 -17.39 -6.12 5.04
C LYS A 59 -17.83 -4.81 4.43
N ASN A 60 -18.57 -4.87 3.33
CA ASN A 60 -19.34 -3.73 2.88
C ASN A 60 -20.43 -3.50 3.91
N LYS A 61 -20.48 -2.30 4.48
CA LYS A 61 -21.62 -1.91 5.31
C LYS A 61 -22.81 -1.81 4.36
N ASP A 62 -23.66 -2.84 4.32
CA ASP A 62 -24.98 -2.75 3.71
C ASP A 62 -25.73 -1.61 4.38
N ARG A 63 -25.61 -0.40 3.83
CA ARG A 63 -26.42 0.74 4.23
C ARG A 63 -27.80 0.50 3.64
N CYS A 64 -28.69 -0.04 4.48
CA CYS A 64 -30.15 -0.05 4.33
C CYS A 64 -30.67 -0.35 2.92
N ARG A 65 -30.89 -1.63 2.60
CA ARG A 65 -31.99 -1.97 1.70
C ARG A 65 -33.15 -2.42 2.57
N ALA A 66 -33.90 -1.46 3.10
CA ALA A 66 -35.23 -1.78 3.63
C ALA A 66 -36.03 -2.29 2.44
N SER A 67 -36.30 -3.59 2.39
CA SER A 67 -37.29 -4.17 1.51
C SER A 67 -38.62 -3.47 1.79
N PRO A 68 -39.37 -2.97 0.80
CA PRO A 68 -40.72 -2.49 1.07
C PRO A 68 -41.53 -3.71 1.52
N THR A 69 -41.94 -3.73 2.79
CA THR A 69 -42.87 -4.73 3.31
C THR A 69 -44.19 -4.54 2.57
N SER A 70 -44.56 -5.50 1.71
CA SER A 70 -45.93 -5.60 1.22
C SER A 70 -46.84 -5.86 2.42
N ILE A 71 -47.72 -4.91 2.72
CA ILE A 71 -48.83 -5.09 3.63
C ILE A 71 -49.81 -6.06 2.94
N SER A 72 -50.11 -7.19 3.57
CA SER A 72 -51.27 -8.03 3.30
C SER A 72 -52.17 -8.02 4.52
#